data_AF-A0A9E4CSS4-F1
#
_entry.id   AF-A0A9E4CSS4-F1
#
_cell.length_a   1.000
_cell.length_b   1.000
_cell.length_c   1.000
_cell.angle_alpha   90.00
_cell.angle_beta   90.00
_cell.angle_gamma   90.00
#
_symmetry.space_group_name_H-M   'P 1'
#
loop_
_entity.id
_entity.type
_entity.pdbx_description
1 polymer ?
#
loop_
_entity_poly.entity_id
_entity_poly.type
_entity_poly.pdbx_seq_one_letter_code
_entity_poly.pdbx_strand_id
1 'polypeptide(L)'
;GASVIADDTAGSPSPSDASPTSAPSSQVPATTDARATTTTVGPEPTGVPGIDDPNAFCAAWARYSGSLQAIGVAVAFGDLTSLDVARLEVIGAAALTDAVNGIGSRWPAELVGERSIVLAGVVGPYARRAEKALAALVAAGATEDDLAELRLAWLDALRYRDPAMPVIDVPGVPARLGNLIEAAARAFDEGVTPFAQDPSLAASAGDTPATDAYLATTCPDLASSGVGDAI
;
A
#
# COMPACT_ATOMS: atom_id res chain seq x y z
N GLY A 1 41.81 -52.65 6.71
CA GLY A 1 41.93 -53.02 8.12
C GLY A 1 40.66 -52.64 8.84
N ALA A 2 40.12 -53.58 9.63
CA ALA A 2 39.31 -53.45 10.86
C ALA A 2 38.17 -52.38 10.85
N SER A 3 36.87 -52.70 10.93
CA SER A 3 36.11 -53.40 12.01
C SER A 3 36.26 -52.65 13.36
N VAL A 4 35.22 -52.19 14.08
CA VAL A 4 34.21 -52.96 14.86
C VAL A 4 33.23 -51.98 15.58
N ILE A 5 31.90 -52.23 15.48
CA ILE A 5 30.81 -52.35 16.52
C ILE A 5 30.72 -51.26 17.63
N ALA A 6 29.65 -50.44 17.66
CA ALA A 6 28.32 -50.56 18.32
C ALA A 6 28.28 -50.36 19.86
N ASP A 7 27.31 -49.57 20.33
CA ASP A 7 26.11 -50.02 21.06
C ASP A 7 25.70 -49.08 22.22
N ASP A 8 24.37 -48.97 22.36
CA ASP A 8 23.52 -48.71 23.52
C ASP A 8 23.88 -47.64 24.58
N THR A 9 22.89 -46.85 25.01
CA THR A 9 22.10 -47.13 26.24
C THR A 9 21.19 -45.95 26.60
N ALA A 10 19.94 -46.28 26.90
CA ALA A 10 18.84 -45.43 27.36
C ALA A 10 19.06 -44.70 28.71
N GLY A 11 18.22 -43.69 28.98
CA GLY A 11 18.06 -43.11 30.31
C GLY A 11 16.89 -42.14 30.44
N SER A 12 15.68 -42.66 30.67
CA SER A 12 14.58 -41.90 31.30
C SER A 12 14.79 -41.85 32.82
N PRO A 13 14.36 -40.76 33.46
CA PRO A 13 13.71 -40.92 34.76
C PRO A 13 12.39 -40.15 34.90
N SER A 14 11.38 -40.87 35.39
CA SER A 14 10.30 -40.39 36.27
C SER A 14 10.26 -41.34 37.46
N PRO A 15 10.14 -40.82 38.69
CA PRO A 15 8.93 -41.08 39.50
C PRO A 15 8.51 -39.86 40.36
N SER A 16 7.22 -39.51 40.44
CA SER A 16 6.17 -39.92 41.41
C SER A 16 6.16 -39.19 42.77
N ASP A 17 4.93 -38.81 43.14
CA ASP A 17 4.32 -38.67 44.47
C ASP A 17 4.25 -37.33 45.25
N ALA A 18 3.04 -36.75 45.16
CA ALA A 18 2.04 -36.59 46.24
C ALA A 18 2.19 -35.54 47.38
N SER A 19 1.18 -34.66 47.40
CA SER A 19 0.60 -33.66 48.35
C SER A 19 0.50 -34.09 49.84
N PRO A 20 -0.01 -33.28 50.83
CA PRO A 20 -0.76 -32.00 50.77
C PRO A 20 -0.39 -30.95 51.87
N THR A 21 -1.03 -29.75 51.88
CA THR A 21 -1.62 -29.09 53.08
C THR A 21 -2.19 -27.68 52.77
N SER A 22 -3.52 -27.62 52.91
CA SER A 22 -4.45 -26.57 53.37
C SER A 22 -4.22 -25.06 53.18
N ALA A 23 -5.30 -24.44 52.68
CA ALA A 23 -5.62 -23.02 52.56
C ALA A 23 -5.79 -22.27 53.90
N PRO A 24 -5.98 -20.93 53.82
CA PRO A 24 -7.33 -20.45 54.11
C PRO A 24 -7.91 -19.47 53.07
N SER A 25 -9.23 -19.55 52.96
CA SER A 25 -10.16 -18.68 52.25
C SER A 25 -10.04 -17.21 52.61
N SER A 26 -10.25 -16.33 51.63
CA SER A 26 -11.45 -15.46 51.54
C SER A 26 -11.20 -14.28 50.61
N GLN A 27 -11.96 -14.19 49.53
CA GLN A 27 -12.89 -13.10 49.21
C GLN A 27 -13.15 -13.08 47.69
N VAL A 28 -14.41 -13.31 47.35
CA VAL A 28 -14.99 -13.10 46.02
C VAL A 28 -15.34 -11.62 45.89
N PRO A 29 -14.84 -10.87 44.90
CA PRO A 29 -15.50 -9.68 44.43
C PRO A 29 -16.53 -10.06 43.37
N ALA A 30 -17.66 -9.37 43.45
CA ALA A 30 -18.86 -9.55 42.66
C ALA A 30 -18.62 -9.49 41.14
N THR A 31 -19.37 -10.35 40.46
CA THR A 31 -19.68 -10.33 39.02
C THR A 31 -20.00 -8.90 38.57
N THR A 32 -19.09 -8.28 37.85
CA THR A 32 -19.45 -7.20 36.93
C THR A 32 -19.67 -7.87 35.60
N ASP A 33 -20.94 -8.01 35.22
CA ASP A 33 -21.37 -8.43 33.90
C ASP A 33 -20.90 -7.34 32.93
N ALA A 34 -19.66 -7.47 32.46
CA ALA A 34 -19.12 -6.63 31.42
C ALA A 34 -19.91 -6.98 30.17
N ARG A 35 -20.98 -6.22 29.94
CA ARG A 35 -21.71 -6.21 28.68
C ARG A 35 -20.69 -5.96 27.59
N ALA A 36 -20.25 -7.04 26.94
CA ALA A 36 -19.46 -6.96 25.74
C ALA A 36 -20.30 -6.15 24.75
N THR A 37 -19.91 -4.89 24.54
CA THR A 37 -20.29 -4.18 23.33
C THR A 37 -19.70 -5.01 22.21
N THR A 38 -20.52 -5.85 21.60
CA THR A 38 -20.26 -6.33 20.25
C THR A 38 -20.08 -5.08 19.42
N THR A 39 -18.84 -4.69 19.18
CA THR A 39 -18.51 -3.80 18.08
C THR A 39 -19.11 -4.49 16.88
N THR A 40 -20.19 -3.92 16.34
CA THR A 40 -20.68 -4.31 15.03
C THR A 40 -19.50 -4.09 14.11
N VAL A 41 -18.81 -5.17 13.74
CA VAL A 41 -17.78 -5.15 12.71
C VAL A 41 -18.54 -4.66 11.48
N GLY A 42 -18.30 -3.40 11.12
CA GLY A 42 -18.74 -2.89 9.83
C GLY A 42 -18.19 -3.78 8.73
N PRO A 43 -18.71 -3.68 7.49
CA PRO A 43 -18.03 -4.33 6.38
C PRO A 43 -16.54 -4.03 6.45
N GLU A 44 -15.72 -5.06 6.29
CA GLU A 44 -14.28 -4.91 6.25
C GLU A 44 -13.97 -3.80 5.24
N PRO A 45 -13.13 -2.81 5.58
CA PRO A 45 -12.80 -1.74 4.66
C PRO A 45 -12.22 -2.38 3.39
N THR A 46 -12.96 -2.34 2.29
CA THR A 46 -12.54 -2.97 1.03
C THR A 46 -11.49 -2.14 0.30
N GLY A 47 -11.39 -0.84 0.62
CA GLY A 47 -10.43 0.07 0.04
C GLY A 47 -9.03 0.02 0.64
N VAL A 48 -8.17 0.92 0.16
CA VAL A 48 -6.77 1.02 0.57
C VAL A 48 -6.65 1.38 2.07
N PRO A 49 -6.04 0.52 2.90
CA PRO A 49 -5.80 0.82 4.31
C PRO A 49 -4.94 2.10 4.49
N GLY A 50 -5.25 2.91 5.51
CA GLY A 50 -4.48 4.11 5.85
C GLY A 50 -4.64 5.31 4.91
N ILE A 51 -5.52 5.26 3.90
CA ILE A 51 -5.68 6.33 2.91
C ILE A 51 -6.10 7.69 3.52
N ASP A 52 -6.80 7.64 4.66
CA ASP A 52 -7.25 8.78 5.46
C ASP A 52 -6.59 8.80 6.85
N ASP A 53 -5.41 8.20 6.99
CA ASP A 53 -4.64 8.22 8.24
C ASP A 53 -4.40 9.68 8.71
N PRO A 54 -4.62 9.99 10.00
CA PRO A 54 -4.38 11.34 10.54
C PRO A 54 -2.90 11.76 10.46
N ASN A 55 -1.96 10.81 10.43
CA ASN A 55 -0.57 11.05 10.10
C ASN A 55 -0.44 11.25 8.59
N ALA A 56 -0.23 12.51 8.21
CA ALA A 56 -0.16 12.91 6.81
C ALA A 56 1.05 12.34 6.03
N PHE A 57 2.07 11.78 6.69
CA PHE A 57 3.13 11.00 6.03
C PHE A 57 2.61 9.59 5.70
N CYS A 58 1.96 8.92 6.65
CA CYS A 58 1.36 7.59 6.44
C CYS A 58 0.25 7.63 5.36
N ALA A 59 -0.64 8.62 5.40
CA ALA A 59 -1.68 8.78 4.38
C ALA A 59 -1.10 9.06 2.98
N ALA A 60 0.02 9.79 2.88
CA ALA A 60 0.69 10.03 1.61
C ALA A 60 1.27 8.72 1.03
N TRP A 61 1.90 7.90 1.88
CA TRP A 61 2.36 6.57 1.48
C TRP A 61 1.22 5.64 1.09
N ALA A 62 0.10 5.64 1.81
CA ALA A 62 -1.07 4.81 1.47
C ALA A 62 -1.67 5.18 0.12
N ARG A 63 -1.77 6.48 -0.19
CA ARG A 63 -2.23 6.95 -1.50
C ARG A 63 -1.26 6.56 -2.61
N TYR A 64 0.04 6.67 -2.36
CA TYR A 64 1.08 6.27 -3.31
C TYR A 64 1.02 4.75 -3.57
N SER A 65 1.16 3.92 -2.53
CA SER A 65 1.19 2.46 -2.66
C SER A 65 -0.14 1.92 -3.18
N GLY A 66 -1.27 2.43 -2.68
CA GLY A 66 -2.60 2.07 -3.14
C GLY A 66 -2.84 2.36 -4.62
N SER A 67 -2.35 3.51 -5.12
CA SER A 67 -2.42 3.84 -6.55
C SER A 67 -1.61 2.85 -7.39
N LEU A 68 -0.38 2.54 -6.97
CA LEU A 68 0.48 1.61 -7.70
C LEU A 68 -0.05 0.17 -7.66
N GLN A 69 -0.59 -0.27 -6.52
CA GLN A 69 -1.23 -1.57 -6.41
C GLN A 69 -2.48 -1.65 -7.29
N ALA A 70 -3.30 -0.60 -7.35
CA ALA A 70 -4.48 -0.56 -8.21
C ALA A 70 -4.08 -0.69 -9.70
N ILE A 71 -3.09 0.08 -10.14
CA ILE A 71 -2.61 0.02 -11.53
C ILE A 71 -1.91 -1.32 -11.80
N GLY A 72 -1.04 -1.78 -10.92
CA GLY A 72 -0.29 -3.03 -11.07
C GLY A 72 -1.20 -4.27 -11.13
N VAL A 73 -2.24 -4.33 -10.29
CA VAL A 73 -3.24 -5.42 -10.35
C VAL A 73 -4.04 -5.35 -11.64
N ALA A 74 -4.45 -4.17 -12.08
CA ALA A 74 -5.18 -4.01 -13.35
C ALA A 74 -4.33 -4.44 -14.56
N VAL A 75 -3.04 -4.12 -14.54
CA VAL A 75 -2.06 -4.55 -15.55
C VAL A 75 -1.88 -6.07 -15.55
N ALA A 76 -1.77 -6.69 -14.39
CA ALA A 76 -1.46 -8.12 -14.27
C ALA A 76 -2.68 -9.03 -14.49
N PHE A 77 -3.88 -8.57 -14.13
CA PHE A 77 -5.07 -9.42 -14.04
C PHE A 77 -6.32 -8.83 -14.72
N GLY A 78 -6.24 -7.62 -15.28
CA GLY A 78 -7.39 -6.92 -15.85
C GLY A 78 -7.60 -7.12 -17.34
N ASP A 79 -6.76 -7.92 -18.02
CA ASP A 79 -6.77 -8.11 -19.48
C ASP A 79 -6.82 -6.79 -20.27
N LEU A 80 -6.12 -5.77 -19.76
CA LEU A 80 -6.11 -4.42 -20.28
C LEU A 80 -5.10 -4.24 -21.43
N THR A 81 -5.46 -3.39 -22.40
CA THR A 81 -4.48 -2.90 -23.39
C THR A 81 -3.55 -1.86 -22.77
N SER A 82 -2.45 -1.50 -23.46
CA SER A 82 -1.57 -0.40 -23.00
C SER A 82 -2.34 0.91 -22.84
N LEU A 83 -3.26 1.18 -23.77
CA LEU A 83 -4.10 2.37 -23.76
C LEU A 83 -5.09 2.37 -22.57
N ASP A 84 -5.67 1.23 -22.21
CA ASP A 84 -6.56 1.14 -21.05
C ASP A 84 -5.80 1.41 -19.75
N VAL A 85 -4.55 0.92 -19.65
CA VAL A 85 -3.66 1.20 -18.51
C VAL A 85 -3.27 2.68 -18.49
N ALA A 86 -2.88 3.25 -19.64
CA ALA A 86 -2.58 4.66 -19.79
C ALA A 86 -3.75 5.55 -19.34
N ARG A 87 -4.99 5.13 -19.60
CA ARG A 87 -6.19 5.82 -19.12
C ARG A 87 -6.27 5.83 -17.59
N LEU A 88 -6.02 4.71 -16.92
CA LEU A 88 -5.98 4.64 -15.46
C LEU A 88 -4.88 5.54 -14.87
N GLU A 89 -3.69 5.50 -15.46
CA GLU A 89 -2.56 6.33 -15.04
C GLU A 89 -2.87 7.82 -15.18
N VAL A 90 -3.49 8.23 -16.29
CA VAL A 90 -3.92 9.61 -16.52
C VAL A 90 -4.94 10.07 -15.49
N ILE A 91 -5.94 9.24 -15.17
CA ILE A 91 -6.94 9.56 -14.14
C ILE A 91 -6.28 9.73 -12.77
N GLY A 92 -5.36 8.82 -12.40
CA GLY A 92 -4.69 8.83 -11.10
C GLY A 92 -3.52 9.81 -10.96
N ALA A 93 -3.07 10.43 -12.05
CA ALA A 93 -1.82 11.18 -12.10
C ALA A 93 -1.73 12.30 -11.05
N ALA A 94 -2.78 13.12 -10.92
CA ALA A 94 -2.81 14.22 -9.96
C ALA A 94 -2.70 13.73 -8.50
N ALA A 95 -3.40 12.65 -8.17
CA ALA A 95 -3.37 12.06 -6.83
C ALA A 95 -2.00 11.43 -6.52
N LEU A 96 -1.39 10.77 -7.50
CA LEU A 96 -0.07 10.16 -7.35
C LEU A 96 1.03 11.22 -7.16
N THR A 97 1.00 12.31 -7.94
CA THR A 97 1.93 13.45 -7.77
C THR A 97 1.80 14.08 -6.38
N ASP A 98 0.57 14.30 -5.89
CA ASP A 98 0.34 14.84 -4.56
C ASP A 98 0.79 13.89 -3.44
N ALA A 99 0.61 12.58 -3.63
CA ALA A 99 1.09 11.58 -2.69
C ALA A 99 2.62 11.62 -2.57
N VAL A 100 3.35 11.64 -3.69
CA VAL A 100 4.83 11.73 -3.68
C VAL A 100 5.31 13.04 -3.06
N ASN A 101 4.69 14.17 -3.40
CA ASN A 101 4.99 15.46 -2.76
C ASN A 101 4.72 15.44 -1.25
N GLY A 102 3.64 14.76 -0.83
CA GLY A 102 3.31 14.52 0.57
C GLY A 102 4.38 13.73 1.30
N ILE A 103 4.91 12.67 0.70
CA ILE A 103 6.02 11.88 1.23
C ILE A 103 7.27 12.77 1.40
N GLY A 104 7.65 13.50 0.36
CA GLY A 104 8.88 14.29 0.36
C GLY A 104 8.87 15.51 1.28
N SER A 105 7.70 16.14 1.46
CA SER A 105 7.52 17.34 2.31
C SER A 105 7.35 17.03 3.79
N ARG A 106 6.98 15.79 4.14
CA ARG A 106 6.77 15.33 5.53
C ARG A 106 7.79 14.28 5.96
N TRP A 107 8.92 14.24 5.27
CA TRP A 107 9.97 13.26 5.50
C TRP A 107 10.47 13.31 6.96
N PRO A 108 10.39 12.20 7.72
CA PRO A 108 10.86 12.16 9.11
C PRO A 108 12.34 12.49 9.21
N ALA A 109 12.72 13.30 10.21
CA ALA A 109 14.11 13.74 10.39
C ALA A 109 15.06 12.56 10.67
N GLU A 110 14.59 11.54 11.39
CA GLU A 110 15.33 10.30 11.65
C GLU A 110 15.63 9.48 10.40
N LEU A 111 14.88 9.67 9.32
CA LEU A 111 15.07 8.97 8.03
C LEU A 111 15.91 9.77 7.03
N VAL A 112 16.56 10.87 7.44
CA VAL A 112 17.26 11.77 6.49
C VAL A 112 18.32 11.04 5.65
N GLY A 113 18.94 10.00 6.19
CA GLY A 113 19.96 9.20 5.51
C GLY A 113 19.45 8.44 4.28
N GLU A 114 18.16 8.10 4.25
CA GLU A 114 17.53 7.36 3.14
C GLU A 114 16.65 8.24 2.25
N ARG A 115 16.54 9.53 2.56
CA ARG A 115 15.65 10.45 1.85
C ARG A 115 15.91 10.49 0.34
N SER A 116 17.16 10.61 -0.07
CA SER A 116 17.50 10.73 -1.49
C SER A 116 17.23 9.44 -2.26
N ILE A 117 17.58 8.29 -1.69
CA ILE A 117 17.38 6.99 -2.33
C ILE A 117 15.88 6.67 -2.45
N VAL A 118 15.07 6.99 -1.44
CA VAL A 118 13.62 6.80 -1.51
C VAL A 118 13.00 7.78 -2.51
N LEU A 119 13.25 9.08 -2.37
CA LEU A 119 12.60 10.09 -3.21
C LEU A 119 13.02 10.03 -4.68
N ALA A 120 14.27 9.72 -4.97
CA ALA A 120 14.76 9.64 -6.35
C ALA A 120 14.61 8.24 -6.97
N GLY A 121 14.84 7.20 -6.16
CA GLY A 121 14.92 5.80 -6.61
C GLY A 121 13.61 5.03 -6.46
N VAL A 122 12.94 5.13 -5.31
CA VAL A 122 11.69 4.37 -5.04
C VAL A 122 10.49 5.07 -5.68
N VAL A 123 10.17 6.28 -5.21
CA VAL A 123 8.95 6.98 -5.63
C VAL A 123 9.17 7.88 -6.86
N GLY A 124 10.42 8.26 -7.12
CA GLY A 124 10.82 9.19 -8.18
C GLY A 124 10.46 8.76 -9.60
N PRO A 125 10.66 7.49 -10.02
CA PRO A 125 10.24 7.03 -11.34
C PRO A 125 8.75 7.20 -11.59
N TYR A 126 7.93 6.83 -10.61
CA TYR A 126 6.48 6.95 -10.66
C TYR A 126 6.03 8.42 -10.66
N ALA A 127 6.71 9.28 -9.91
CA ALA A 127 6.44 10.72 -9.91
C ALA A 127 6.64 11.33 -11.30
N ARG A 128 7.78 11.06 -11.94
CA ARG A 128 8.07 11.54 -13.31
C ARG A 128 7.08 11.00 -14.33
N ARG A 129 6.60 9.77 -14.14
CA ARG A 129 5.58 9.16 -14.99
C ARG A 129 4.23 9.86 -14.83
N ALA A 130 3.79 10.12 -13.59
CA ALA A 130 2.59 10.90 -13.30
C ALA A 130 2.67 12.34 -13.84
N GLU A 131 3.83 13.00 -13.75
CA GLU A 131 4.05 14.33 -14.32
C GLU A 131 3.85 14.36 -15.84
N LYS A 132 4.28 13.32 -16.57
CA LYS A 132 4.03 13.20 -18.01
C LYS A 132 2.54 13.03 -18.32
N ALA A 133 1.82 12.26 -17.51
CA ALA A 133 0.37 12.08 -17.65
C ALA A 133 -0.38 13.39 -17.36
N LEU A 134 0.03 14.16 -16.35
CA LEU A 134 -0.49 15.50 -16.10
C LEU A 134 -0.21 16.47 -17.25
N ALA A 135 1.00 16.44 -17.80
CA ALA A 135 1.36 17.25 -18.96
C ALA A 135 0.48 16.92 -20.18
N ALA A 136 0.14 15.65 -20.39
CA ALA A 136 -0.78 15.22 -21.44
C ALA A 136 -2.21 15.74 -21.20
N LEU A 137 -2.72 15.71 -19.96
CA LEU A 137 -4.01 16.30 -19.60
C LEU A 137 -4.05 17.81 -19.88
N VAL A 138 -3.03 18.55 -19.44
CA VAL A 138 -2.94 20.00 -19.67
C VAL A 138 -2.84 20.30 -21.16
N ALA A 139 -2.05 19.54 -21.92
CA ALA A 139 -1.94 19.70 -23.38
C ALA A 139 -3.26 19.42 -24.11
N ALA A 140 -4.09 18.51 -23.57
CA ALA A 140 -5.42 18.23 -24.07
C ALA A 140 -6.48 19.27 -23.62
N GLY A 141 -6.09 20.23 -22.77
CA GLY A 141 -6.92 21.36 -22.35
C GLY A 141 -7.50 21.27 -20.94
N ALA A 142 -7.02 20.35 -20.09
CA ALA A 142 -7.49 20.24 -18.70
C ALA A 142 -7.08 21.48 -17.90
N THR A 143 -8.02 21.99 -17.11
CA THR A 143 -7.78 23.08 -16.16
C THR A 143 -7.33 22.56 -14.80
N GLU A 144 -6.86 23.43 -13.91
CA GLU A 144 -6.54 23.06 -12.53
C GLU A 144 -7.75 22.47 -11.78
N ASP A 145 -8.95 22.99 -12.04
CA ASP A 145 -10.20 22.47 -11.47
C ASP A 145 -10.50 21.05 -11.96
N ASP A 146 -10.27 20.77 -13.26
CA ASP A 146 -10.44 19.42 -13.81
C ASP A 146 -9.45 18.42 -13.19
N LEU A 147 -8.19 18.85 -13.00
CA LEU A 147 -7.18 18.03 -12.32
C LEU A 147 -7.56 17.77 -10.85
N ALA A 148 -8.15 18.76 -10.18
CA ALA A 148 -8.63 18.61 -8.82
C ALA A 148 -9.81 17.62 -8.72
N GLU A 149 -10.72 17.62 -9.69
CA GLU A 149 -11.81 16.66 -9.75
C GLU A 149 -11.31 15.24 -10.04
N LEU A 150 -10.36 15.06 -10.95
CA LEU A 150 -9.74 13.75 -11.20
C LEU A 150 -9.02 13.20 -9.97
N ARG A 151 -8.30 14.07 -9.25
CA ARG A 151 -7.66 13.73 -7.97
C ARG A 151 -8.69 13.20 -6.97
N LEU A 152 -9.80 13.90 -6.78
CA LEU A 152 -10.85 13.50 -5.85
C LEU A 152 -11.50 12.18 -6.28
N ALA A 153 -11.82 12.02 -7.56
CA ALA A 153 -12.39 10.80 -8.12
C ALA A 153 -11.48 9.59 -7.91
N TRP A 154 -10.17 9.74 -8.13
CA TRP A 154 -9.20 8.68 -7.91
C TRP A 154 -9.08 8.30 -6.43
N LEU A 155 -8.96 9.28 -5.54
CA LEU A 155 -8.88 9.01 -4.11
C LEU A 155 -10.15 8.35 -3.57
N ASP A 156 -11.32 8.74 -4.08
CA ASP A 156 -12.58 8.10 -3.72
C ASP A 156 -12.65 6.64 -4.22
N ALA A 157 -12.21 6.40 -5.45
CA ALA A 157 -12.09 5.04 -5.99
C ALA A 157 -11.17 4.16 -5.15
N LEU A 158 -10.04 4.68 -4.66
CA LEU A 158 -9.15 3.93 -3.77
C LEU A 158 -9.78 3.61 -2.41
N ARG A 159 -10.64 4.49 -1.87
CA ARG A 159 -11.37 4.24 -0.60
C ARG A 159 -12.38 3.11 -0.69
N TYR A 160 -12.98 2.92 -1.86
CA TYR A 160 -14.09 1.98 -2.05
C TYR A 160 -13.76 0.85 -3.02
N ARG A 161 -12.50 0.71 -3.40
CA ARG A 161 -12.04 -0.35 -4.30
C ARG A 161 -12.53 -1.71 -3.79
N ASP A 162 -13.01 -2.55 -4.70
CA ASP A 162 -13.26 -3.95 -4.42
C ASP A 162 -12.00 -4.75 -4.74
N PRO A 163 -11.36 -5.42 -3.76
CA PRO A 163 -10.16 -6.21 -4.00
C PRO A 163 -10.42 -7.44 -4.88
N ALA A 164 -11.68 -7.87 -5.03
CA ALA A 164 -12.05 -8.95 -5.95
C ALA A 164 -12.05 -8.50 -7.42
N MET A 165 -12.07 -7.18 -7.67
CA MET A 165 -12.07 -6.61 -9.02
C MET A 165 -10.65 -6.18 -9.42
N PRO A 166 -10.07 -6.78 -10.48
CA PRO A 166 -8.69 -6.46 -10.85
C PRO A 166 -8.55 -5.04 -11.42
N VAL A 167 -9.58 -4.56 -12.12
CA VAL A 167 -9.65 -3.21 -12.66
C VAL A 167 -10.43 -2.33 -11.68
N ILE A 168 -9.79 -1.26 -11.22
CA ILE A 168 -10.44 -0.27 -10.35
C ILE A 168 -11.54 0.48 -11.13
N ASP A 169 -12.73 0.55 -10.55
CA ASP A 169 -13.79 1.43 -11.04
C ASP A 169 -13.59 2.85 -10.49
N VAL A 170 -13.79 3.87 -11.33
CA VAL A 170 -13.60 5.29 -10.97
C VAL A 170 -14.88 6.08 -11.30
N PRO A 171 -15.99 5.85 -10.59
CA PRO A 171 -17.30 6.40 -10.94
C PRO A 171 -17.38 7.92 -10.77
N GLY A 172 -16.48 8.50 -9.96
CA GLY A 172 -16.43 9.94 -9.70
C GLY A 172 -15.91 10.79 -10.86
N VAL A 173 -15.45 10.18 -11.97
CA VAL A 173 -14.94 10.94 -13.13
C VAL A 173 -16.10 11.63 -13.85
N PRO A 174 -16.12 12.97 -13.94
CA PRO A 174 -17.17 13.70 -14.63
C PRO A 174 -17.20 13.35 -16.12
N ALA A 175 -18.39 13.09 -16.67
CA ALA A 175 -18.56 12.75 -18.09
C ALA A 175 -17.97 13.79 -19.06
N ARG A 176 -17.96 15.08 -18.67
CA ARG A 176 -17.37 16.17 -19.47
C ARG A 176 -15.86 16.00 -19.70
N LEU A 177 -15.16 15.28 -18.83
CA LEU A 177 -13.72 15.04 -18.94
C LEU A 177 -13.39 13.85 -19.85
N GLY A 178 -14.38 13.06 -20.28
CA GLY A 178 -14.17 11.83 -21.04
C GLY A 178 -13.28 12.03 -22.28
N ASN A 179 -13.60 13.01 -23.14
CA ASN A 179 -12.79 13.30 -24.34
C ASN A 179 -11.38 13.79 -24.01
N LEU A 180 -11.24 14.51 -22.91
CA LEU A 180 -9.99 15.09 -22.42
C LEU A 180 -9.04 13.98 -21.94
N ILE A 181 -9.57 13.08 -21.11
CA ILE A 181 -8.87 11.89 -20.61
C ILE A 181 -8.47 10.98 -21.77
N GLU A 182 -9.38 10.76 -22.73
CA GLU A 182 -9.12 9.93 -23.90
C GLU A 182 -8.00 10.49 -24.79
N ALA A 183 -7.98 11.80 -25.02
CA ALA A 183 -6.92 12.45 -25.77
C ALA A 183 -5.58 12.38 -25.01
N ALA A 184 -5.59 12.66 -23.71
CA ALA A 184 -4.41 12.59 -22.86
C ALA A 184 -3.84 11.17 -22.76
N ALA A 185 -4.70 10.16 -22.59
CA ALA A 185 -4.30 8.75 -22.52
C ALA A 185 -3.61 8.29 -23.80
N ARG A 186 -4.13 8.65 -24.98
CA ARG A 186 -3.46 8.35 -26.26
C ARG A 186 -2.08 9.02 -26.36
N ALA A 187 -2.02 10.33 -26.10
CA ALA A 187 -0.76 11.06 -26.16
C ALA A 187 0.28 10.54 -25.14
N PHE A 188 -0.20 10.13 -23.96
CA PHE A 188 0.64 9.55 -22.91
C PHE A 188 1.14 8.16 -23.31
N ASP A 189 0.26 7.25 -23.77
CA ASP A 189 0.61 5.89 -24.22
C ASP A 189 1.63 5.91 -25.36
N GLU A 190 1.49 6.84 -26.32
CA GLU A 190 2.46 7.04 -27.41
C GLU A 190 3.81 7.58 -26.91
N GLY A 191 3.81 8.31 -25.79
CA GLY A 191 4.97 9.03 -25.25
C GLY A 191 5.76 8.28 -24.18
N VAL A 192 5.29 7.10 -23.73
CA VAL A 192 5.92 6.33 -22.66
C VAL A 192 6.02 4.85 -23.00
N THR A 193 6.97 4.16 -22.37
CA THR A 193 6.97 2.70 -22.38
C THR A 193 5.75 2.19 -21.59
N PRO A 194 5.01 1.19 -22.07
CA PRO A 194 3.88 0.62 -21.33
C PRO A 194 4.28 0.19 -19.92
N PHE A 195 3.39 0.37 -18.94
CA PHE A 195 3.68 0.17 -17.51
C PHE A 195 4.40 -1.15 -17.19
N ALA A 196 3.87 -2.27 -17.70
CA ALA A 196 4.44 -3.61 -17.48
C ALA A 196 5.83 -3.81 -18.11
N GLN A 197 6.21 -2.95 -19.04
CA GLN A 197 7.43 -3.06 -19.86
C GLN A 197 8.44 -1.97 -19.53
N ASP A 198 8.11 -1.02 -18.64
CA ASP A 198 8.95 0.13 -18.32
C ASP A 198 10.04 -0.29 -17.30
N PRO A 199 11.31 -0.43 -17.73
CA PRO A 199 12.37 -0.86 -16.83
C PRO A 199 12.69 0.18 -15.76
N SER A 200 12.27 1.44 -15.94
CA SER A 200 12.47 2.47 -14.92
C SER A 200 11.54 2.29 -13.71
N LEU A 201 10.48 1.49 -13.85
CA LEU A 201 9.55 1.16 -12.77
C LEU A 201 9.96 -0.11 -12.01
N ALA A 202 10.95 -0.85 -12.51
CA ALA A 202 11.53 -1.96 -11.75
C ALA A 202 12.13 -1.39 -10.47
N ALA A 203 11.52 -1.72 -9.33
CA ALA A 203 11.95 -1.28 -8.00
C ALA A 203 13.28 -1.98 -7.65
N SER A 204 14.38 -1.46 -8.19
CA SER A 204 15.75 -1.78 -7.76
C SER A 204 16.37 -0.58 -7.04
N ALA A 205 15.54 0.20 -6.34
CA ALA A 205 16.03 1.22 -5.45
C ALA A 205 16.73 0.49 -4.29
N GLY A 206 18.00 0.82 -4.05
CA GLY A 206 18.82 0.12 -3.05
C GLY A 206 18.20 0.12 -1.65
N ASP A 207 18.76 -0.71 -0.78
CA ASP A 207 18.23 -1.01 0.56
C ASP A 207 17.81 0.25 1.36
N THR A 208 16.55 0.28 1.81
CA THR A 208 15.97 1.34 2.65
C THR A 208 15.47 0.81 4.01
N PRO A 209 16.30 0.07 4.77
CA PRO A 209 15.85 -0.67 5.95
C PRO A 209 15.31 0.24 7.06
N ALA A 210 15.80 1.48 7.20
CA ALA A 210 15.28 2.40 8.20
C ALA A 210 13.88 2.90 7.83
N THR A 211 13.65 3.19 6.56
CA THR A 211 12.34 3.58 6.03
C THR A 211 11.35 2.44 6.16
N ASP A 212 11.76 1.22 5.79
CA ASP A 212 10.90 0.03 5.88
C ASP A 212 10.48 -0.24 7.33
N ALA A 213 11.44 -0.23 8.27
CA ALA A 213 11.17 -0.39 9.69
C ALA A 213 10.28 0.72 10.25
N TYR A 214 10.48 1.96 9.79
CA TYR A 214 9.66 3.11 10.20
C TYR A 214 8.22 2.98 9.71
N LEU A 215 8.03 2.61 8.43
CA LEU A 215 6.69 2.41 7.86
C LEU A 215 5.96 1.27 8.58
N ALA A 216 6.64 0.15 8.82
CA ALA A 216 6.07 -0.99 9.54
C ALA A 216 5.61 -0.63 10.97
N THR A 217 6.38 0.22 11.66
CA THR A 217 6.09 0.60 13.06
C THR A 217 5.10 1.75 13.18
N THR A 218 5.23 2.75 12.30
CA THR A 218 4.54 4.05 12.44
C THR A 218 3.27 4.13 11.59
N CYS A 219 3.18 3.32 10.55
CA CYS A 219 2.05 3.29 9.62
C CYS A 219 1.48 1.85 9.53
N PRO A 220 0.83 1.34 10.60
CA PRO A 220 0.44 -0.07 10.71
C PRO A 220 -0.51 -0.54 9.60
N ASP A 221 -1.35 0.34 9.07
CA ASP A 221 -2.23 0.04 7.94
C ASP A 221 -1.44 -0.29 6.66
N LEU A 222 -0.28 0.36 6.47
CA LEU A 222 0.62 0.07 5.35
C LEU A 222 1.30 -1.29 5.50
N ALA A 223 1.72 -1.64 6.71
CA ALA A 223 2.31 -2.94 7.02
C ALA A 223 1.34 -4.08 6.66
N SER A 224 0.04 -3.89 6.94
CA SER A 224 -0.99 -4.87 6.58
C SER A 224 -1.16 -5.08 5.07
N SER A 225 -0.70 -4.12 4.26
CA SER A 225 -0.74 -4.14 2.80
C SER A 225 0.60 -4.54 2.17
N GLY A 226 1.54 -5.07 2.96
CA GLY A 226 2.87 -5.52 2.52
C GLY A 226 3.87 -4.38 2.24
N VAL A 227 3.57 -3.14 2.68
CA VAL A 227 4.49 -2.01 2.55
C VAL A 227 5.39 -1.96 3.79
N GLY A 228 6.70 -2.05 3.58
CA GLY A 228 7.71 -2.13 4.65
C GLY A 228 8.14 -3.56 5.01
N ASP A 229 7.63 -4.57 4.31
CA ASP A 229 8.14 -5.94 4.40
C ASP A 229 9.47 -6.06 3.65
N ALA A 230 10.45 -6.75 4.23
CA ALA A 230 11.67 -7.12 3.54
C ALA A 230 11.34 -8.07 2.38
N ILE A 231 11.72 -7.70 1.15
CA ILE A 231 11.59 -8.55 -0.06
C ILE A 231 12.77 -9.51 -0.15
#